data_AF-A9V5C4-F1
#
_entry.id   AF-A9V5C4-F1
#
_cell.length_a   1.000
_cell.length_b   1.000
_cell.length_c   1.000
_cell.angle_alpha   90.00
_cell.angle_beta   90.00
_cell.angle_gamma   90.00
#
_symmetry.space_group_name_H-M   'P 1'
#
loop_
_entity.id
_entity.type
_entity.pdbx_description
1 polymer ?
#
loop_
_entity_poly.entity_id
_entity_poly.type
_entity_poly.pdbx_seq_one_letter_code
_entity_poly.pdbx_strand_id
1 'polypeptide(L)'
;MGRKGKSMFTQEELELMNTQKYTTPSAVYMTWAAISSTLPALLFSTVMVMNPVDNIIVFVAFAAVAAAALFFAYQNTSRKIRDGLAAKHSEEVRAMVTENYKSMDKKQKEGVHLDSLVVEKQSELSEKESCFLSLSYNNALFAFLLVVFSFYVFRSLSGQWNYGLSVTSTSILVALFSTGSKA
;
A
#
# COMPACT_ATOMS: atom_id res chain seq x y z
N MET A 1 1.70 37.12 31.72
CA MET A 1 2.00 36.74 30.32
C MET A 1 1.75 35.25 30.17
N GLY A 2 0.75 34.87 29.37
CA GLY A 2 0.26 33.49 29.26
C GLY A 2 1.07 32.62 28.30
N ARG A 3 1.10 31.33 28.61
CA ARG A 3 1.36 30.24 27.65
C ARG A 3 0.32 29.15 27.92
N LYS A 4 -0.80 29.20 27.18
CA LYS A 4 -1.75 28.09 27.04
C LYS A 4 -1.04 26.98 26.25
N GLY A 5 -0.84 25.84 26.88
CA GLY A 5 -0.24 24.66 26.26
C GLY A 5 -1.11 23.43 26.49
N LYS A 6 -1.43 22.76 25.38
CA LYS A 6 -2.04 21.43 25.22
C LYS A 6 -3.57 21.36 25.39
N SER A 7 -4.27 21.45 24.25
CA SER A 7 -5.63 20.91 24.12
C SER A 7 -5.57 19.39 24.34
N MET A 8 -6.28 18.94 25.37
CA MET A 8 -6.64 17.55 25.57
C MET A 8 -7.64 17.20 24.45
N PHE A 9 -7.33 16.19 23.62
CA PHE A 9 -8.28 15.71 22.60
C PHE A 9 -9.65 15.46 23.25
N THR A 10 -10.70 15.96 22.62
CA THR A 10 -12.09 15.83 23.10
C THR A 10 -12.47 14.35 23.08
N GLN A 11 -13.31 13.85 24.00
CA GLN A 11 -13.68 12.41 24.01
C GLN A 11 -14.25 11.94 22.67
N GLU A 12 -14.98 12.83 21.99
CA GLU A 12 -15.51 12.63 20.64
C GLU A 12 -14.39 12.52 19.58
N GLU A 13 -13.32 13.30 19.67
CA GLU A 13 -12.14 13.15 18.80
C GLU A 13 -11.36 11.86 19.11
N LEU A 14 -11.38 11.41 20.36
CA LEU A 14 -10.79 10.14 20.76
C LEU A 14 -11.58 8.95 20.22
N GLU A 15 -12.91 9.03 20.22
CA GLU A 15 -13.81 8.05 19.61
C GLU A 15 -13.68 8.05 18.09
N LEU A 16 -13.56 9.22 17.45
CA LEU A 16 -13.25 9.32 16.02
C LEU A 16 -11.86 8.73 15.70
N MET A 17 -10.85 8.95 16.53
CA MET A 17 -9.54 8.30 16.37
C MET A 17 -9.58 6.79 16.61
N ASN A 18 -10.41 6.32 17.55
CA ASN A 18 -10.50 4.91 17.90
C ASN A 18 -11.36 4.12 16.91
N THR A 19 -12.39 4.74 16.33
CA THR A 19 -13.09 4.23 15.14
C THR A 19 -12.18 4.24 13.92
N GLN A 20 -11.24 5.19 13.83
CA GLN A 20 -10.18 5.21 12.81
C GLN A 20 -9.08 4.16 12.96
N LYS A 21 -9.08 3.31 14.00
CA LYS A 21 -8.20 2.13 14.07
C LYS A 21 -8.70 1.04 13.12
N TYR A 22 -8.50 1.28 11.84
CA TYR A 22 -8.77 0.33 10.78
C TYR A 22 -7.62 -0.66 10.62
N THR A 23 -7.97 -1.92 10.40
CA THR A 23 -7.04 -3.02 10.14
C THR A 23 -6.49 -2.84 8.75
N THR A 24 -5.41 -2.07 8.63
CA THR A 24 -4.64 -2.00 7.38
C THR A 24 -4.37 -3.44 6.93
N PRO A 25 -4.68 -3.84 5.68
CA PRO A 25 -4.61 -5.23 5.23
C PRO A 25 -3.15 -5.67 5.02
N SER A 26 -2.38 -5.68 6.10
CA SER A 26 -0.96 -6.03 6.13
C SER A 26 -0.73 -7.44 5.61
N ALA A 27 -1.66 -8.36 5.87
CA ALA A 27 -1.59 -9.71 5.34
C ALA A 27 -1.72 -9.73 3.80
N VAL A 28 -2.60 -8.91 3.22
CA VAL A 28 -2.76 -8.80 1.76
C VAL A 28 -1.48 -8.24 1.14
N TYR A 29 -0.90 -7.21 1.73
CA TYR A 29 0.36 -6.64 1.25
C TYR A 29 1.52 -7.62 1.33
N MET A 30 1.62 -8.40 2.41
CA MET A 30 2.68 -9.39 2.56
C MET A 30 2.56 -10.51 1.52
N THR A 31 1.35 -11.03 1.30
CA THR A 31 1.09 -12.07 0.28
C THR A 31 1.45 -11.57 -1.10
N TRP A 32 1.00 -10.38 -1.48
CA TRP A 32 1.33 -9.80 -2.78
C TRP A 32 2.81 -9.44 -2.92
N ALA A 33 3.47 -9.00 -1.84
CA ALA A 33 4.89 -8.72 -1.87
C ALA A 33 5.70 -10.00 -2.13
N ALA A 34 5.32 -11.12 -1.50
CA ALA A 34 5.95 -12.42 -1.71
C ALA A 34 5.77 -12.95 -3.14
N ILE A 35 4.58 -12.77 -3.72
CA ILE A 35 4.31 -13.14 -5.12
C ILE A 35 5.16 -12.28 -6.06
N SER A 36 5.11 -10.97 -5.91
CA SER A 36 5.84 -10.02 -6.76
C SER A 36 7.35 -10.15 -6.64
N SER A 37 7.89 -10.50 -5.46
CA SER A 37 9.33 -10.72 -5.26
C SER A 37 9.85 -12.03 -5.85
N THR A 38 8.98 -13.02 -6.00
CA THR A 38 9.34 -14.33 -6.58
C THR A 38 9.30 -14.30 -8.11
N LEU A 39 8.47 -13.45 -8.71
CA LEU A 39 8.31 -13.32 -10.16
C LEU A 39 9.63 -13.07 -10.91
N PRO A 40 10.54 -12.16 -10.46
CA PRO A 40 11.85 -11.99 -11.08
C PRO A 40 12.69 -13.27 -11.08
N ALA A 41 12.61 -14.12 -10.05
CA ALA A 41 13.38 -15.36 -10.00
C ALA A 41 12.98 -16.31 -11.14
N LEU A 42 11.68 -16.39 -11.45
CA LEU A 42 11.15 -17.16 -12.58
C LEU A 42 11.54 -16.57 -13.94
N LEU A 43 11.53 -15.24 -14.06
CA LEU A 43 11.96 -14.56 -15.28
C LEU A 43 13.44 -14.78 -15.57
N PHE A 44 14.29 -14.72 -14.54
CA PHE A 44 15.74 -14.91 -14.72
C PHE A 44 16.12 -16.37 -14.93
N SER A 45 15.40 -17.34 -14.33
CA SER A 45 15.66 -18.77 -14.59
C SER A 45 15.36 -19.13 -16.05
N THR A 46 14.32 -18.54 -16.64
CA THR A 46 13.91 -18.81 -18.02
C THR A 46 14.72 -18.01 -19.05
N VAL A 47 14.90 -16.70 -18.84
CA VAL A 47 15.51 -15.80 -19.84
C VAL A 47 17.04 -15.81 -19.80
N MET A 48 17.66 -15.87 -18.62
CA MET A 48 19.12 -15.89 -18.47
C MET A 48 19.68 -17.30 -18.33
N VAL A 49 18.83 -18.33 -18.47
CA VAL A 49 19.19 -19.76 -18.39
C VAL A 49 19.98 -20.07 -17.11
N MET A 50 19.61 -19.43 -16.00
CA MET A 50 20.18 -19.72 -14.69
C MET A 50 19.50 -20.96 -14.12
N ASN A 51 20.29 -21.97 -13.73
CA ASN A 51 19.76 -23.12 -13.02
C ASN A 51 19.22 -22.67 -11.64
N PRO A 52 17.91 -22.82 -11.36
CA PRO A 52 17.31 -22.38 -10.10
C PRO A 52 17.81 -23.17 -8.89
N VAL A 53 18.21 -24.44 -9.08
CA VAL A 53 18.68 -25.30 -7.99
C VAL A 53 20.05 -24.83 -7.50
N ASP A 54 20.97 -24.58 -8.43
CA ASP A 54 22.35 -24.18 -8.10
C ASP A 54 22.42 -22.76 -7.50
N ASN A 55 21.42 -21.93 -7.78
CA ASN A 55 21.37 -20.51 -7.37
C ASN A 55 20.27 -20.20 -6.37
N ILE A 56 19.68 -21.21 -5.72
CA ILE A 56 18.52 -21.03 -4.85
C ILE A 56 18.78 -20.05 -3.70
N ILE A 57 19.99 -20.06 -3.13
CA ILE A 57 20.38 -19.16 -2.04
C ILE A 57 20.35 -17.70 -2.51
N VAL A 58 20.85 -17.44 -3.73
CA VAL A 58 20.87 -16.11 -4.33
C VAL A 58 19.44 -15.63 -4.61
N PHE A 59 18.61 -16.50 -5.19
CA PHE A 59 17.20 -16.20 -5.45
C PHE A 59 16.44 -15.86 -4.18
N VAL A 60 16.56 -16.69 -3.13
CA VAL A 60 15.85 -16.49 -1.86
C VAL A 60 16.35 -15.22 -1.16
N ALA A 61 17.66 -14.98 -1.11
CA ALA A 61 18.23 -13.83 -0.43
C ALA A 61 17.73 -12.50 -1.03
N PHE A 62 17.83 -12.34 -2.35
CA PHE A 62 17.39 -11.11 -3.01
C PHE A 62 15.87 -10.98 -3.10
N ALA A 63 15.14 -12.10 -3.22
CA ALA A 63 13.67 -12.08 -3.12
C ALA A 63 13.20 -11.63 -1.74
N ALA A 64 13.87 -12.04 -0.65
CA ALA A 64 13.52 -11.60 0.70
C ALA A 64 13.72 -10.09 0.89
N VAL A 65 14.84 -9.54 0.39
CA VAL A 65 15.10 -8.09 0.42
C VAL A 65 14.03 -7.34 -0.40
N ALA A 66 13.72 -7.83 -1.59
CA ALA A 66 12.69 -7.22 -2.44
C ALA A 66 11.29 -7.30 -1.81
N ALA A 67 10.94 -8.41 -1.17
CA ALA A 67 9.66 -8.57 -0.48
C ALA A 67 9.51 -7.55 0.65
N ALA A 68 10.57 -7.35 1.46
CA ALA A 68 10.56 -6.37 2.54
C ALA A 68 10.40 -4.93 2.00
N ALA A 69 11.12 -4.58 0.94
CA ALA A 69 11.03 -3.26 0.32
C ALA A 69 9.66 -3.01 -0.35
N LEU A 70 9.12 -4.00 -1.07
CA LEU A 70 7.78 -3.92 -1.68
C LEU A 70 6.68 -3.84 -0.64
N PHE A 71 6.78 -4.61 0.45
CA PHE A 71 5.84 -4.53 1.56
C PHE A 71 5.79 -3.11 2.15
N PHE A 72 6.96 -2.50 2.38
CA PHE A 72 7.05 -1.12 2.84
C PHE A 72 6.45 -0.13 1.81
N ALA A 73 6.74 -0.33 0.51
CA ALA A 73 6.19 0.50 -0.55
C ALA A 73 4.65 0.42 -0.64
N TYR A 74 4.08 -0.78 -0.51
CA TYR A 74 2.62 -0.97 -0.57
C TYR A 74 1.91 -0.26 0.57
N GLN A 75 2.45 -0.34 1.79
CA GLN A 75 1.88 0.34 2.95
C GLN A 75 1.90 1.86 2.79
N ASN A 76 3.03 2.41 2.37
CA ASN A 76 3.20 3.86 2.23
C ASN A 76 2.36 4.44 1.10
N THR A 77 2.32 3.77 -0.06
CA THR A 77 1.51 4.21 -1.20
C THR A 77 0.01 4.11 -0.90
N SER A 78 -0.44 3.06 -0.19
CA SER A 78 -1.84 2.92 0.23
C SER A 78 -2.26 4.06 1.16
N ARG A 79 -1.43 4.40 2.16
CA ARG A 79 -1.72 5.53 3.07
C ARG A 79 -1.92 6.84 2.30
N LYS A 80 -1.01 7.15 1.37
CA LYS A 80 -1.08 8.37 0.56
C LYS A 80 -2.33 8.44 -0.32
N ILE A 81 -2.61 7.35 -1.02
CA ILE A 81 -3.78 7.27 -1.91
C ILE A 81 -5.07 7.38 -1.11
N ARG A 82 -5.14 6.73 0.07
CA ARG A 82 -6.27 6.78 0.98
C ARG A 82 -6.55 8.20 1.47
N ASP A 83 -5.51 8.93 1.85
CA ASP A 83 -5.67 10.31 2.33
C ASP A 83 -6.22 11.23 1.22
N GLY A 84 -5.80 11.02 -0.04
CA GLY A 84 -6.35 11.72 -1.21
C GLY A 84 -7.79 11.31 -1.56
N LEU A 85 -8.12 10.02 -1.45
CA LEU A 85 -9.46 9.48 -1.72
C LEU A 85 -10.47 9.89 -0.65
N ALA A 86 -10.05 9.97 0.62
CA ALA A 86 -10.91 10.44 1.70
C ALA A 86 -11.40 11.87 1.42
N ALA A 87 -10.54 12.77 0.94
CA ALA A 87 -10.96 14.12 0.55
C ALA A 87 -12.02 14.09 -0.58
N LYS A 88 -11.81 13.25 -1.60
CA LYS A 88 -12.67 13.18 -2.80
C LYS A 88 -14.06 12.56 -2.53
N HIS A 89 -14.14 11.55 -1.67
CA HIS A 89 -15.39 10.83 -1.37
C HIS A 89 -16.27 11.51 -0.30
N SER A 90 -15.77 12.58 0.33
CA SER A 90 -16.42 13.21 1.48
C SER A 90 -17.81 13.78 1.18
N GLU A 91 -18.03 14.35 0.00
CA GLU A 91 -19.31 14.97 -0.36
C GLU A 91 -20.34 13.93 -0.84
N GLU A 92 -19.93 12.99 -1.69
CA GLU A 92 -20.82 11.97 -2.27
C GLU A 92 -21.29 10.94 -1.23
N VAL A 93 -20.37 10.46 -0.38
CA VAL A 93 -20.71 9.50 0.69
C VAL A 93 -21.60 10.15 1.73
N ARG A 94 -21.38 11.42 2.07
CA ARG A 94 -22.21 12.14 3.03
C ARG A 94 -23.64 12.28 2.54
N ALA A 95 -23.85 12.55 1.25
CA ALA A 95 -25.19 12.60 0.66
C ALA A 95 -25.91 11.24 0.75
N MET A 96 -25.25 10.15 0.33
CA MET A 96 -25.82 8.79 0.36
C MET A 96 -26.13 8.31 1.77
N VAL A 97 -25.23 8.51 2.73
CA VAL A 97 -25.44 8.08 4.12
C VAL A 97 -26.52 8.92 4.80
N THR A 98 -26.62 10.22 4.49
CA THR A 98 -27.70 11.08 4.99
C THR A 98 -29.08 10.63 4.48
N GLU A 99 -29.17 10.20 3.22
CA GLU A 99 -30.42 9.65 2.67
C GLU A 99 -30.81 8.34 3.36
N ASN A 100 -29.87 7.40 3.49
CA ASN A 100 -30.08 6.13 4.19
C ASN A 100 -30.44 6.33 5.68
N TYR A 101 -29.82 7.31 6.35
CA TYR A 101 -30.15 7.62 7.73
C TYR A 101 -31.56 8.22 7.87
N LYS A 102 -32.01 9.01 6.89
CA LYS A 102 -33.38 9.56 6.89
C LYS A 102 -34.43 8.45 6.78
N SER A 103 -34.16 7.41 5.97
CA SER A 103 -35.06 6.26 5.79
C SER A 103 -35.05 5.24 6.92
N MET A 104 -34.10 5.33 7.88
CA MET A 104 -34.07 4.44 9.07
C MET A 104 -35.18 4.75 10.09
N ASP A 105 -35.65 3.69 10.74
CA ASP A 105 -36.66 3.73 11.80
C ASP A 105 -36.18 4.46 13.07
N LYS A 106 -37.11 5.06 13.82
CA LYS A 106 -36.78 5.83 15.05
C LYS A 106 -36.03 5.00 16.11
N LYS A 107 -36.28 3.68 16.19
CA LYS A 107 -35.57 2.76 17.09
C LYS A 107 -34.12 2.48 16.66
N GLN A 108 -33.81 2.56 15.36
CA GLN A 108 -32.45 2.40 14.86
C GLN A 108 -31.62 3.68 14.97
N LYS A 109 -32.27 4.83 15.09
CA LYS A 109 -31.62 6.14 15.31
C LYS A 109 -31.15 6.32 16.76
N GLU A 110 -31.68 5.54 17.69
CA GLU A 110 -31.31 5.58 19.10
C GLU A 110 -29.91 4.98 19.29
N GLY A 111 -28.89 5.85 19.42
CA GLY A 111 -27.49 5.46 19.61
C GLY A 111 -26.62 5.39 18.35
N VAL A 112 -27.18 5.73 17.18
CA VAL A 112 -26.43 5.78 15.91
C VAL A 112 -26.30 7.23 15.44
N HIS A 113 -25.07 7.73 15.44
CA HIS A 113 -24.75 9.06 14.97
C HIS A 113 -24.50 9.04 13.45
N LEU A 114 -25.13 9.96 12.71
CA LEU A 114 -24.97 10.04 11.26
C LEU A 114 -23.50 10.20 10.87
N ASP A 115 -22.77 11.04 11.59
CA ASP A 115 -21.36 11.35 11.29
C ASP A 115 -20.46 10.11 11.48
N SER A 116 -20.76 9.21 12.43
CA SER A 116 -20.00 7.97 12.59
C SER A 116 -20.23 7.00 11.42
N LEU A 117 -21.46 6.92 10.89
CA LEU A 117 -21.76 6.10 9.71
C LEU A 117 -21.09 6.64 8.44
N VAL A 118 -21.03 7.96 8.29
CA VAL A 118 -20.34 8.61 7.16
C VAL A 118 -18.85 8.28 7.21
N VAL A 119 -18.22 8.46 8.37
CA VAL A 119 -16.80 8.18 8.57
C VAL A 119 -16.48 6.70 8.32
N GLU A 120 -17.29 5.79 8.84
CA GLU A 120 -17.11 4.35 8.64
C GLU A 120 -17.21 3.99 7.15
N LYS A 121 -18.26 4.44 6.45
CA LYS A 121 -18.45 4.07 5.05
C LYS A 121 -17.39 4.68 4.13
N GLN A 122 -17.00 5.92 4.39
CA GLN A 122 -15.94 6.61 3.66
C GLN A 122 -14.60 5.91 3.85
N SER A 123 -14.28 5.47 5.07
CA SER A 123 -13.04 4.76 5.36
C SER A 123 -12.98 3.38 4.70
N GLU A 124 -14.09 2.63 4.69
CA GLU A 124 -14.17 1.29 4.09
C GLU A 124 -13.93 1.35 2.57
N LEU A 125 -14.56 2.31 1.89
CA LEU A 125 -14.38 2.51 0.45
C LEU A 125 -12.96 2.97 0.11
N SER A 126 -12.47 3.96 0.86
CA SER A 126 -11.11 4.48 0.67
C SER A 126 -10.05 3.41 0.91
N GLU A 127 -10.24 2.50 1.88
CA GLU A 127 -9.31 1.39 2.14
C GLU A 127 -9.31 0.36 1.01
N LYS A 128 -10.49 -0.04 0.50
CA LYS A 128 -10.59 -0.98 -0.64
C LYS A 128 -9.94 -0.43 -1.90
N GLU A 129 -10.26 0.80 -2.27
CA GLU A 129 -9.73 1.44 -3.47
C GLU A 129 -8.23 1.73 -3.34
N SER A 130 -7.79 2.24 -2.19
CA SER A 130 -6.37 2.53 -1.96
C SER A 130 -5.51 1.26 -1.92
N CYS A 131 -6.03 0.15 -1.38
CA CYS A 131 -5.33 -1.14 -1.41
C CYS A 131 -5.11 -1.59 -2.85
N PHE A 132 -6.15 -1.59 -3.68
CA PHE A 132 -6.04 -2.01 -5.07
C PHE A 132 -5.13 -1.09 -5.90
N LEU A 133 -5.28 0.23 -5.73
CA LEU A 133 -4.48 1.21 -6.46
C LEU A 133 -3.00 1.15 -6.03
N SER A 134 -2.73 0.95 -4.74
CA SER A 134 -1.36 0.80 -4.23
C SER A 134 -0.67 -0.44 -4.79
N LEU A 135 -1.38 -1.58 -4.82
CA LEU A 135 -0.86 -2.82 -5.38
C LEU A 135 -0.56 -2.69 -6.87
N SER A 136 -1.52 -2.22 -7.66
CA SER A 136 -1.36 -2.08 -9.11
C SER A 136 -0.27 -1.07 -9.49
N TYR A 137 -0.22 0.10 -8.83
CA TYR A 137 0.78 1.13 -9.12
C TYR A 137 2.20 0.65 -8.81
N ASN A 138 2.44 0.13 -7.61
CA ASN A 138 3.78 -0.31 -7.23
C ASN A 138 4.23 -1.53 -8.03
N ASN A 139 3.32 -2.47 -8.38
CA ASN A 139 3.64 -3.60 -9.25
C ASN A 139 4.00 -3.17 -10.67
N ALA A 140 3.24 -2.24 -11.26
CA ALA A 140 3.54 -1.71 -12.59
C ALA A 140 4.89 -0.99 -12.63
N LEU A 141 5.18 -0.18 -11.61
CA LEU A 141 6.47 0.51 -11.49
C LEU A 141 7.62 -0.49 -11.30
N PHE A 142 7.43 -1.49 -10.45
CA PHE A 142 8.41 -2.56 -10.23
C PHE A 142 8.70 -3.32 -11.53
N ALA A 143 7.68 -3.75 -12.27
CA ALA A 143 7.86 -4.47 -13.53
C ALA A 143 8.59 -3.61 -14.57
N PHE A 144 8.20 -2.34 -14.73
CA PHE A 144 8.83 -1.42 -15.66
C PHE A 144 10.32 -1.23 -15.36
N LEU A 145 10.64 -0.89 -14.11
CA LEU A 145 12.02 -0.67 -13.67
C LEU A 145 12.83 -1.96 -13.76
N LEU A 146 12.26 -3.10 -13.38
CA LEU A 146 12.95 -4.39 -13.45
C LEU A 146 13.40 -4.70 -14.88
N VAL A 147 12.54 -4.47 -15.88
CA VAL A 147 12.90 -4.64 -17.29
C VAL A 147 14.03 -3.69 -17.70
N VAL A 148 13.93 -2.41 -17.33
CA VAL A 148 14.98 -1.41 -17.63
C VAL A 148 16.33 -1.81 -17.01
N PHE A 149 16.35 -2.14 -15.71
CA PHE A 149 17.56 -2.51 -15.01
C PHE A 149 18.17 -3.81 -15.54
N SER A 150 17.35 -4.84 -15.77
CA SER A 150 17.82 -6.17 -16.15
C SER A 150 18.39 -6.21 -17.59
N PHE A 151 17.71 -5.54 -18.53
CA PHE A 151 18.05 -5.62 -19.96
C PHE A 151 18.91 -4.48 -20.47
N TYR A 152 18.86 -3.30 -19.86
CA TYR A 152 19.58 -2.12 -20.35
C TYR A 152 20.71 -1.68 -19.43
N VAL A 153 20.50 -1.66 -18.11
CA VAL A 153 21.51 -1.17 -17.16
C VAL A 153 22.55 -2.23 -16.83
N PHE A 154 22.11 -3.43 -16.43
CA PHE A 154 22.97 -4.50 -15.92
C PHE A 154 23.27 -5.60 -16.94
N ARG A 155 22.98 -5.35 -18.23
CA ARG A 155 23.15 -6.30 -19.35
C ARG A 155 24.51 -7.00 -19.39
N SER A 156 25.58 -6.31 -19.05
CA SER A 156 26.96 -6.81 -19.16
C SER A 156 27.41 -7.67 -17.98
N LEU A 157 26.62 -7.77 -16.91
CA LEU A 157 26.96 -8.53 -15.72
C LEU A 157 26.61 -10.01 -15.88
N SER A 158 27.26 -10.87 -15.09
CA SER A 158 26.88 -12.29 -15.00
C SER A 158 25.45 -12.43 -14.46
N GLY A 159 24.77 -13.52 -14.80
CA GLY A 159 23.35 -13.72 -14.46
C GLY A 159 23.04 -13.53 -12.97
N GLN A 160 23.92 -14.01 -12.08
CA GLN A 160 23.79 -13.87 -10.63
C GLN A 160 23.81 -12.39 -10.18
N TRP A 161 24.80 -11.62 -10.66
CA TRP A 161 24.94 -10.21 -10.31
C TRP A 161 23.89 -9.34 -10.98
N ASN A 162 23.51 -9.65 -12.22
CA ASN A 162 22.41 -8.98 -12.90
C ASN A 162 21.10 -9.16 -12.12
N TYR A 163 20.75 -10.40 -11.76
CA TYR A 163 19.55 -10.68 -10.96
C TYR A 163 19.55 -9.91 -9.63
N GLY A 164 20.61 -10.09 -8.84
CA GLY A 164 20.67 -9.51 -7.49
C GLY A 164 20.60 -7.99 -7.51
N LEU A 165 21.36 -7.35 -8.40
CA LEU A 165 21.37 -5.88 -8.50
C LEU A 165 20.10 -5.33 -9.13
N SER A 166 19.54 -5.97 -10.16
CA SER A 166 18.30 -5.50 -10.80
C SER A 166 17.13 -5.55 -9.84
N VAL A 167 16.95 -6.67 -9.14
CA VAL A 167 15.84 -6.87 -8.19
C VAL A 167 15.98 -5.97 -6.97
N THR A 168 17.19 -5.86 -6.41
CA THR A 168 17.45 -5.01 -5.25
C THR A 168 17.31 -3.53 -5.59
N SER A 169 17.94 -3.07 -6.68
CA SER A 169 17.88 -1.66 -7.08
C SER A 169 16.45 -1.24 -7.40
N THR A 170 15.71 -2.10 -8.12
CA THR A 170 14.32 -1.82 -8.47
C THR A 170 13.42 -1.75 -7.24
N SER A 171 13.52 -2.73 -6.33
CA SER A 171 12.68 -2.75 -5.11
C SER A 171 12.97 -1.56 -4.18
N ILE A 172 14.24 -1.17 -4.02
CA ILE A 172 14.63 0.02 -3.27
C ILE A 172 14.08 1.28 -3.94
N LEU A 173 14.20 1.42 -5.27
CA LEU A 173 13.68 2.58 -5.97
C LEU A 173 12.16 2.71 -5.85
N VAL A 174 11.42 1.59 -5.95
CA VAL A 174 9.97 1.58 -5.72
C VAL A 174 9.64 2.02 -4.27
N ALA A 175 10.39 1.53 -3.29
CA ALA A 175 10.24 1.97 -1.90
C ALA A 175 10.54 3.48 -1.72
N LEU A 176 11.57 4.00 -2.40
CA LEU A 176 11.89 5.43 -2.37
C LEU A 176 10.78 6.27 -3.02
N PHE A 177 10.28 5.89 -4.19
CA PHE A 177 9.17 6.61 -4.85
C PHE A 177 7.91 6.61 -3.99
N SER A 178 7.64 5.51 -3.29
CA SER A 178 6.56 5.40 -2.33
C SER A 178 6.67 6.43 -1.20
N THR A 179 7.88 6.80 -0.77
CA THR A 179 8.10 7.90 0.20
C THR A 179 8.10 9.28 -0.43
N GLY A 180 8.54 9.42 -1.69
CA GLY A 180 8.88 10.70 -2.33
C GLY A 180 7.73 11.55 -2.89
N SER A 181 6.53 11.01 -3.11
CA SER A 181 5.42 11.83 -3.59
C SER A 181 4.81 12.65 -2.46
N LYS A 182 5.11 13.95 -2.38
CA LYS A 182 4.30 14.93 -1.65
C LYS A 182 3.04 15.17 -2.47
N ALA A 183 1.88 15.01 -1.84
CA ALA A 183 0.64 15.58 -2.35
C ALA A 183 0.73 17.12 -2.36
#